data_AF-A0AAU0LTI9-F1
#
_entry.id   AF-A0AAU0LTI9-F1
#
_cell.length_a   1.000
_cell.length_b   1.000
_cell.length_c   1.000
_cell.angle_alpha   90.00
_cell.angle_beta   90.00
_cell.angle_gamma   90.00
#
_symmetry.space_group_name_H-M   'P 1'
#
loop_
_entity.id
_entity.type
_entity.pdbx_description
1 polymer ?
#
loop_
_entity_poly.entity_id
_entity_poly.type
_entity_poly.pdbx_seq_one_letter_code
_entity_poly.pdbx_strand_id
1 'polypeptide(L)' 'MKIHIVSDLHREFGYNDINLNLADILVLAGDTDLGVKGISWPKSLSLDIPIIYVLGNMSIILL' A
#
# COMPACT_ATOMS: atom_id res chain seq x y z
N MET A 1 -5.68 15.29 -12.89
CA MET A 1 -4.97 14.63 -11.79
C MET A 1 -5.83 13.47 -11.32
N LYS A 2 -5.30 12.26 -11.40
CA LYS A 2 -5.96 11.00 -11.06
C LYS A 2 -5.25 10.39 -9.85
N ILE A 3 -6.02 10.05 -8.83
CA ILE A 3 -5.52 9.46 -7.59
C ILE A 3 -6.03 8.02 -7.52
N HIS A 4 -5.15 7.07 -7.29
CA HIS A 4 -5.51 5.69 -6.99
C HIS A 4 -5.46 5.50 -5.48
N ILE A 5 -6.59 5.15 -4.86
CA ILE A 5 -6.66 4.88 -3.43
C ILE A 5 -6.93 3.39 -3.24
N VAL A 6 -6.11 2.74 -2.43
CA VAL A 6 -6.25 1.34 -2.03
C VAL A 6 -6.21 1.28 -0.51
N SER A 7 -7.14 0.56 0.09
CA SER A 7 -7.27 0.38 1.55
C SER A 7 -7.47 -1.09 1.85
N ASP A 8 -7.15 -1.50 3.09
CA ASP A 8 -7.46 -2.83 3.61
C ASP A 8 -6.99 -3.97 2.69
N LEU A 9 -5.80 -3.78 2.11
CA LEU A 9 -5.27 -4.68 1.10
C LEU A 9 -4.91 -6.05 1.69
N HIS A 10 -4.52 -6.07 2.98
CA HIS A 10 -4.15 -7.25 3.75
C HIS A 10 -3.42 -8.33 2.95
N ARG A 11 -2.25 -7.97 2.43
CA ARG A 11 -1.45 -8.84 1.55
C ARG A 11 -0.99 -10.13 2.23
N GLU A 12 -1.06 -10.21 3.56
CA GLU A 12 -0.87 -11.43 4.33
C GLU A 12 -1.89 -12.54 4.01
N PHE A 13 -3.07 -12.20 3.49
CA PHE A 13 -4.11 -13.17 3.13
C PHE A 13 -4.08 -13.60 1.67
N GLY A 14 -3.21 -13.03 0.84
CA GLY A 14 -3.09 -13.44 -0.55
C GLY A 14 -2.53 -12.39 -1.49
N TYR A 15 -2.42 -12.79 -2.75
CA TYR A 15 -1.98 -11.91 -3.84
C TYR A 15 -3.16 -11.13 -4.41
N ASN A 16 -2.96 -9.83 -4.59
CA ASN A 16 -3.90 -8.95 -5.29
C ASN A 16 -3.27 -8.51 -6.62
N ASP A 17 -3.92 -8.83 -7.73
CA ASP A 17 -3.52 -8.37 -9.07
C ASP A 17 -4.07 -6.97 -9.32
N ILE A 18 -3.39 -5.95 -8.77
CA ILE A 18 -3.79 -4.56 -8.90
C ILE A 18 -2.79 -3.82 -9.78
N ASN A 19 -3.29 -3.21 -10.85
CA ASN A 19 -2.48 -2.31 -11.66
C ASN A 19 -2.35 -0.93 -10.98
N LEU A 20 -1.21 -0.70 -10.33
CA LEU A 20 -0.93 0.50 -9.55
C LEU A 20 -0.39 1.67 -10.39
N ASN A 21 -0.04 1.45 -11.66
CA ASN A 21 0.63 2.45 -12.52
C ASN A 21 -0.33 3.22 -13.44
N LEU A 22 -1.58 3.43 -13.00
CA LEU A 22 -2.65 4.05 -13.81
C LEU A 22 -3.08 5.43 -13.31
N ALA A 23 -2.33 6.03 -12.39
CA ALA A 23 -2.67 7.26 -11.69
C ALA A 23 -1.44 8.14 -11.49
N ASP A 24 -1.65 9.42 -11.19
CA ASP A 24 -0.58 10.38 -10.90
C ASP A 24 -0.08 10.27 -9.45
N ILE A 25 -0.90 9.71 -8.55
CA ILE A 25 -0.61 9.50 -7.12
C ILE A 25 -1.24 8.18 -6.66
N LEU A 26 -0.49 7.40 -5.87
CA LEU A 26 -1.01 6.23 -5.15
C LEU A 26 -1.17 6.56 -3.66
N VAL A 27 -2.33 6.23 -3.09
CA VAL A 27 -2.61 6.33 -1.66
C VAL A 27 -2.89 4.94 -1.11
N LEU A 28 -2.10 4.52 -0.14
CA LEU A 28 -2.29 3.29 0.64
C LEU A 28 -2.89 3.67 1.99
N ALA A 29 -4.21 3.51 2.11
CA ALA A 29 -5.02 4.07 3.19
C ALA A 29 -5.15 3.13 4.40
N GLY A 30 -4.04 2.55 4.85
CA GLY A 30 -4.02 1.62 5.98
C GLY A 30 -4.07 0.14 5.57
N ASP A 31 -3.80 -0.72 6.55
CA ASP A 31 -3.95 -2.18 6.53
C ASP A 31 -3.48 -2.84 5.23
N THR A 32 -2.28 -2.42 4.79
CA THR A 32 -1.66 -2.88 3.55
C THR A 32 -1.02 -4.25 3.70
N ASP A 33 -0.28 -4.46 4.79
CA ASP A 33 0.44 -5.71 5.13
C ASP A 33 0.80 -5.68 6.62
N LEU A 34 1.39 -6.77 7.13
CA LEU A 34 1.78 -6.93 8.52
C LEU A 34 3.02 -6.10 8.90
N GLY A 35 2.87 -5.25 9.92
CA GLY A 35 3.97 -4.46 10.50
C GLY A 35 4.75 -3.66 9.46
N VAL A 36 6.08 -3.78 9.47
CA VAL A 36 6.96 -3.02 8.55
C VAL A 36 6.80 -3.40 7.08
N LYS A 37 6.15 -4.53 6.78
CA LYS A 37 5.90 -4.96 5.39
C LYS A 37 4.99 -4.00 4.64
N GLY A 38 4.10 -3.31 5.36
CA GLY A 38 3.20 -2.31 4.78
C GLY A 38 3.95 -1.17 4.10
N ILE A 39 5.18 -0.85 4.56
CA ILE A 39 6.03 0.21 3.99
C ILE A 39 7.13 -0.36 3.09
N SER A 40 7.63 -1.57 3.34
CA SER A 40 8.68 -2.15 2.50
C SER A 40 8.16 -2.60 1.14
N TRP A 41 6.92 -3.08 1.06
CA TRP A 41 6.33 -3.51 -0.20
C TRP A 41 6.14 -2.36 -1.20
N PRO A 42 5.54 -1.21 -0.84
CA PRO A 42 5.35 -0.12 -1.78
C PRO A 42 6.68 0.38 -2.38
N LYS A 43 7.75 0.36 -1.57
CA LYS A 43 9.11 0.68 -2.03
C LYS A 43 9.66 -0.31 -3.07
N SER A 44 9.20 -1.57 -3.07
CA SER A 44 9.60 -2.59 -4.05
C SER A 44 8.87 -2.50 -5.40
N LEU A 45 7.80 -1.71 -5.49
CA LEU A 45 6.98 -1.61 -6.71
C LEU A 45 7.65 -0.80 -7.83
N SER A 46 8.73 -0.07 -7.53
CA SER A 46 9.46 0.77 -8.49
C SER A 46 8.54 1.69 -9.32
N LEU A 47 7.54 2.28 -8.65
CA LEU A 47 6.60 3.20 -9.28
C LEU A 47 7.24 4.58 -9.46
N ASP A 48 7.06 5.18 -10.64
CA ASP A 48 7.52 6.55 -10.93
C ASP A 48 6.59 7.65 -10.36
N ILE A 49 5.60 7.24 -9.58
CA ILE A 49 4.58 8.13 -8.99
C ILE A 49 4.72 8.18 -7.46
N PRO A 50 4.40 9.32 -6.83
CA PRO A 50 4.43 9.44 -5.38
C PRO A 50 3.44 8.47 -4.72
N ILE A 51 3.89 7.88 -3.62
CA ILE A 51 3.10 7.00 -2.77
C ILE A 51 2.86 7.70 -1.43
N ILE A 52 1.60 7.89 -1.07
CA ILE A 52 1.19 8.36 0.26
C ILE A 52 0.75 7.13 1.06
N TYR A 53 1.49 6.83 2.12
CA TYR A 53 1.16 5.74 3.04
C TYR A 53 0.53 6.28 4.31
N VAL A 54 -0.65 5.77 4.66
CA VAL A 54 -1.33 6.02 5.93
C VAL A 54 -1.22 4.76 6.77
N LEU A 55 -0.74 4.90 8.02
CA LEU A 55 -0.65 3.79 8.96
C LEU A 55 -2.05 3.26 9.30
N GLY A 56 -2.24 1.95 9.14
CA GLY A 56 -3.45 1.25 9.57
C GLY A 56 -3.28 0.56 10.92
N ASN A 57 -4.38 0.00 11.43
CA ASN A 57 -4.41 -0.67 12.72
C ASN A 57 -3.65 -2.01 12.73
N MET A 58 -3.73 -2.78 11.64
CA MET A 58 -2.99 -4.05 11.49
C MET A 58 -1.47 -3.82 11.50
N SER A 59 -1.01 -2.63 11.10
CA SER A 59 0.41 -2.25 11.12
C SER A 59 1.00 -2.07 12.53
N ILE A 60 0.17 -2.02 13.58
CA ILE A 60 0.58 -1.82 14.99
C ILE A 60 0.92 -3.14 15.71
N ILE A 61 0.47 -4.29 15.21
CA ILE A 61 0.48 -5.58 15.95
C ILE A 61 1.89 -6.22 16.11
N LEU A 62 2.96 -5.63 15.57
CA LEU A 62 4.30 -6.24 15.53
C LEU A 62 5.46 -5.33 16.00
N LEU A 63 5.19 -4.22 16.69
CA LEU A 63 6.23 -3.42 17.38
C LEU A 63 6.23 -3.68 18.89
#